data_AF-A0A8T6DGY7-F1
#
_entry.id   AF-A0A8T6DGY7-F1
#
_cell.length_a   1.000
_cell.length_b   1.000
_cell.length_c   1.000
_cell.angle_alpha   90.00
_cell.angle_beta   90.00
_cell.angle_gamma   90.00
#
_symmetry.space_group_name_H-M   'P 1'
#
loop_
_entity.id
_entity.type
_entity.pdbx_description
1 polymer ?
#
loop_
_entity_poly.entity_id
_entity_poly.type
_entity_poly.pdbx_seq_one_letter_code
_entity_poly.pdbx_strand_id
1 'polypeptide(L)'
;MRGIGAALIERIAFVSLNDRVLARALEPYPGATAVRTVDAFHLATCDYLSGRGQRISLASYDLRLLDAAGAIGIPAFDLNPALP
;
A
#
# COMPACT_ATOMS: atom_id res chain seq x y z
N MET A 1 -25.61 -19.23 -2.49
CA MET A 1 -24.47 -19.38 -1.54
C MET A 1 -23.43 -18.34 -1.90
N ARG A 2 -23.21 -17.31 -1.09
CA ARG A 2 -22.03 -16.43 -1.27
C ARG A 2 -20.82 -17.16 -0.66
N GLY A 3 -19.75 -17.34 -1.43
CA GLY A 3 -18.55 -18.05 -0.97
C GLY A 3 -17.76 -17.25 0.07
N ILE A 4 -16.89 -17.93 0.82
CA ILE A 4 -16.07 -17.35 1.91
C ILE A 4 -15.30 -16.10 1.45
N GLY A 5 -14.83 -16.05 0.20
CA GLY A 5 -14.12 -14.90 -0.37
C GLY A 5 -14.95 -13.60 -0.39
N ALA A 6 -16.25 -13.69 -0.72
CA ALA A 6 -17.11 -12.50 -0.75
C ALA A 6 -17.29 -11.90 0.66
N ALA A 7 -17.46 -12.77 1.67
CA ALA A 7 -17.59 -12.35 3.07
C ALA A 7 -16.31 -11.71 3.63
N LEU A 8 -15.13 -12.07 3.13
CA LEU A 8 -13.87 -11.43 3.50
C LEU A 8 -13.71 -10.06 2.84
N ILE A 9 -14.07 -9.95 1.56
CA ILE A 9 -14.00 -8.69 0.82
C ILE A 9 -14.93 -7.64 1.42
N GLU A 10 -16.11 -8.03 1.90
CA GLU A 10 -17.07 -7.14 2.58
C GLU A 10 -16.49 -6.50 3.88
N ARG A 11 -15.41 -7.05 4.45
CA ARG A 11 -14.73 -6.53 5.64
C ARG A 11 -13.59 -5.56 5.33
N ILE A 12 -13.29 -5.31 4.06
CA ILE A 12 -12.19 -4.46 3.61
C ILE A 12 -12.74 -3.11 3.17
N ALA A 13 -12.15 -2.03 3.69
CA ALA A 13 -12.45 -0.69 3.20
C ALA A 13 -11.79 -0.49 1.82
N PHE A 14 -12.59 -0.05 0.84
CA PHE A 14 -12.07 0.29 -0.48
C PHE A 14 -11.58 1.72 -0.52
N VAL A 15 -10.39 1.93 -1.04
CA VAL A 15 -9.84 3.25 -1.32
C VAL A 15 -9.93 3.50 -2.82
N SER A 16 -10.60 4.58 -3.22
CA SER A 16 -10.77 4.92 -4.63
C SER A 16 -9.50 5.50 -5.22
N LEU A 17 -9.11 5.02 -6.40
CA LEU A 17 -8.14 5.70 -7.25
C LEU A 17 -8.78 6.99 -7.74
N ASN A 18 -8.24 8.11 -7.28
CA ASN A 18 -8.63 9.44 -7.70
C ASN A 18 -7.45 10.13 -8.37
N ASP A 19 -7.70 11.28 -9.00
CA ASP A 19 -6.70 12.00 -9.77
C ASP A 19 -5.41 12.29 -8.98
N ARG A 20 -5.50 12.52 -7.66
CA ARG A 20 -4.29 12.75 -6.83
C ARG A 20 -3.46 11.49 -6.67
N VAL A 21 -4.11 10.33 -6.49
CA VAL A 21 -3.42 9.03 -6.41
C VAL A 21 -2.78 8.70 -7.75
N LEU A 22 -3.52 8.89 -8.85
CA LEU A 22 -3.01 8.60 -10.19
C LEU A 22 -1.85 9.51 -10.58
N ALA A 23 -1.96 10.82 -10.31
CA ALA A 23 -0.86 11.75 -10.54
C ALA A 23 0.38 11.36 -9.73
N ARG A 24 0.20 11.04 -8.44
CA ARG A 24 1.33 10.63 -7.58
C ARG A 24 2.00 9.35 -8.06
N ALA A 25 1.26 8.39 -8.62
CA ALA A 25 1.80 7.13 -9.10
C ALA A 25 2.73 7.27 -10.33
N LEU A 26 2.65 8.40 -11.04
CA LEU A 26 3.52 8.68 -12.19
C LEU A 26 4.85 9.34 -11.78
N GLU A 27 4.93 9.85 -10.56
CA GLU A 27 6.12 10.51 -10.04
C GLU A 27 7.17 9.49 -9.56
N PRO A 28 8.47 9.80 -9.66
CA PRO A 28 9.53 8.93 -9.18
C PRO A 28 9.39 8.60 -7.68
N TYR A 29 9.84 7.40 -7.30
CA TYR A 29 9.94 6.98 -5.91
C TYR A 29 11.41 6.88 -5.48
N PRO A 30 11.77 7.43 -4.30
CA PRO A 30 13.14 7.40 -3.81
C PRO A 30 13.60 5.95 -3.55
N GLY A 31 14.87 5.67 -3.84
CA GLY A 31 15.50 4.38 -3.53
C GLY A 31 15.12 3.21 -4.44
N ALA A 32 14.18 3.38 -5.38
CA ALA A 32 13.78 2.35 -6.32
C ALA A 32 14.18 2.72 -7.76
N THR A 33 15.01 1.88 -8.40
CA THR A 33 15.40 2.07 -9.81
C THR A 33 14.21 1.96 -10.77
N ALA A 34 13.22 1.13 -10.42
CA ALA A 34 11.94 1.03 -11.11
C ALA A 34 10.88 0.44 -10.17
N VAL A 35 9.77 1.16 -10.01
CA VAL A 35 8.57 0.68 -9.33
C VAL A 35 7.61 0.12 -10.37
N ARG A 36 7.06 -1.07 -10.15
CA ARG A 36 6.08 -1.65 -11.08
C ARG A 36 4.77 -0.85 -11.01
N THR A 37 3.98 -0.84 -12.08
CA THR A 37 2.77 -0.01 -12.15
C THR A 37 1.81 -0.21 -10.98
N VAL A 38 1.56 -1.47 -10.56
CA VAL A 38 0.68 -1.76 -9.41
C VAL A 38 1.30 -1.31 -8.08
N ASP A 39 2.61 -1.49 -7.91
CA ASP A 39 3.35 -1.02 -6.74
C ASP A 39 3.26 0.51 -6.62
N ALA A 40 3.34 1.23 -7.73
CA ALA A 40 3.19 2.68 -7.75
C ALA A 40 1.79 3.11 -7.28
N PHE A 41 0.73 2.39 -7.66
CA PHE A 41 -0.61 2.66 -7.14
C PHE A 41 -0.74 2.38 -5.63
N HIS A 42 -0.11 1.31 -5.13
CA HIS A 42 -0.08 1.05 -3.69
C HIS A 42 0.65 2.17 -2.93
N LEU A 43 1.84 2.55 -3.37
CA LEU A 43 2.64 3.60 -2.74
C LEU A 43 1.94 4.96 -2.80
N ALA A 44 1.34 5.33 -3.94
CA ALA A 44 0.57 6.56 -4.09
C ALA A 44 -0.67 6.59 -3.18
N THR A 45 -1.33 5.43 -3.00
CA THR A 45 -2.47 5.31 -2.09
C THR A 45 -2.03 5.48 -0.63
N CYS A 46 -0.90 4.88 -0.24
CA CYS A 46 -0.33 5.06 1.10
C CYS A 46 0.03 6.53 1.37
N ASP A 47 0.71 7.18 0.44
CA ASP A 47 1.08 8.60 0.52
C ASP A 47 -0.17 9.49 0.67
N TYR A 48 -1.21 9.25 -0.15
CA TYR A 48 -2.47 9.97 -0.08
C TYR A 48 -3.20 9.84 1.26
N LEU A 49 -3.24 8.63 1.84
CA LEU A 49 -3.88 8.40 3.13
C LEU A 49 -3.07 9.02 4.29
N SER A 50 -1.75 8.83 4.26
CA SER A 50 -0.82 9.39 5.24
C SER A 50 -0.88 10.92 5.25
N GLY A 51 -0.88 11.56 4.08
CA GLY A 51 -1.03 13.02 3.92
C GLY A 51 -2.38 13.57 4.40
N ARG A 52 -3.37 12.71 4.66
CA ARG A 52 -4.66 13.06 5.29
C ARG A 52 -4.70 12.76 6.80
N GLY A 53 -3.57 12.41 7.39
CA GLY A 53 -3.45 12.12 8.81
C GLY A 53 -3.87 10.70 9.21
N GLN A 54 -4.11 9.80 8.25
CA GLN A 54 -4.33 8.40 8.61
C GLN A 54 -3.02 7.73 9.00
N ARG A 55 -3.03 7.04 10.14
CA ARG A 55 -1.93 6.19 10.57
C ARG A 55 -2.07 4.83 9.91
N ILE A 56 -1.18 4.52 8.98
CA ILE A 56 -1.19 3.28 8.20
C ILE A 56 0.16 2.57 8.28
N SER A 57 0.14 1.28 7.98
CA SER A 57 1.31 0.45 7.72
C SER A 57 1.03 -0.45 6.51
N LEU A 58 2.06 -0.80 5.75
CA LEU A 58 1.93 -1.64 4.57
C LEU A 58 2.27 -3.09 4.88
N ALA A 59 1.31 -3.98 4.65
CA ALA A 59 1.51 -5.42 4.78
C ALA A 59 1.73 -6.02 3.39
N SER A 60 2.89 -6.63 3.14
CA SER A 60 3.22 -7.28 1.86
C SER A 60 4.26 -8.38 2.05
N TYR A 61 4.23 -9.40 1.21
CA TYR A 61 5.32 -10.36 1.07
C TYR A 61 6.40 -9.90 0.08
N ASP A 62 6.13 -8.83 -0.69
CA ASP A 62 7.12 -8.22 -1.57
C ASP A 62 7.99 -7.23 -0.79
N LEU A 63 9.19 -7.68 -0.42
CA LEU A 63 10.16 -6.88 0.32
C LEU A 63 10.58 -5.61 -0.43
N ARG A 64 10.61 -5.65 -1.77
CA ARG A 64 10.98 -4.47 -2.57
C ARG A 64 9.93 -3.37 -2.46
N LEU A 65 8.65 -3.75 -2.40
CA LEU A 65 7.56 -2.82 -2.17
C LEU A 65 7.62 -2.23 -0.75
N LEU A 66 7.95 -3.05 0.25
CA LEU A 66 8.13 -2.58 1.63
C LEU A 66 9.31 -1.60 1.75
N ASP A 67 10.43 -1.88 1.09
CA ASP A 67 11.59 -0.97 1.05
C ASP A 67 11.21 0.38 0.43
N ALA A 68 10.50 0.35 -0.70
CA ALA A 68 10.01 1.57 -1.36
C ALA A 68 9.01 2.35 -0.50
N ALA A 69 8.14 1.65 0.24
CA ALA A 69 7.21 2.26 1.20
C ALA A 69 7.96 2.90 2.38
N GLY A 70 8.98 2.25 2.90
CA GLY A 70 9.85 2.78 3.95
C GLY A 70 10.58 4.06 3.51
N ALA A 71 11.03 4.12 2.25
CA ALA A 71 11.69 5.29 1.68
C ALA A 71 10.78 6.54 1.60
N ILE A 72 9.46 6.36 1.64
CA ILE A 72 8.46 7.46 1.73
C ILE A 72 7.83 7.56 3.13
N GLY A 73 8.42 6.94 4.14
CA GLY A 73 8.00 7.06 5.54
C GLY A 73 6.80 6.18 5.94
N ILE A 74 6.43 5.19 5.12
CA ILE A 74 5.34 4.25 5.42
C ILE A 74 5.93 2.98 6.07
N PRO A 75 5.57 2.66 7.33
CA PRO A 75 6.13 1.51 8.02
C PRO A 75 5.57 0.19 7.47
N ALA A 76 6.38 -0.86 7.48
CA ALA A 76 5.91 -2.22 7.20
C ALA A 76 5.04 -2.75 8.36
N PHE A 77 4.01 -3.52 8.02
CA PHE A 77 3.25 -4.32 8.97
C PHE A 77 3.83 -5.73 9.01
N ASP A 78 4.07 -6.24 10.22
CA ASP A 78 4.53 -7.61 10.41
C ASP A 78 3.40 -8.61 10.13
N LEU A 79 3.54 -9.33 9.02
CA LEU A 79 2.60 -10.38 8.61
C LEU A 79 2.75 -11.67 9.41
N ASN A 80 3.80 -11.80 10.24
CA ASN A 80 4.00 -12.95 11.12
C ASN A 80 4.13 -12.53 12.59
N PRO A 81 3.05 -12.03 13.22
CA PRO A 81 3.08 -11.54 14.60
C PRO A 81 3.26 -12.65 15.65
N ALA A 82 3.47 -13.90 15.25
CA ALA A 82 3.43 -15.09 16.12
C ALA A 82 4.71 -15.94 16.14
N LEU A 83 5.84 -15.47 15.59
CA LEU A 83 7.15 -16.04 15.94
C LEU A 83 7.70 -15.28 17.16
N PRO A 84 8.11 -15.98 18.25
CA PRO A 84 8.84 -15.36 19.35
C PRO A 84 10.19 -14.80 18.90
#